data_AF-A0A4Q8L544-F1
#
_entry.id   AF-A0A4Q8L544-F1
#
_cell.length_a   1.000
_cell.length_b   1.000
_cell.length_c   1.000
_cell.angle_alpha   90.00
_cell.angle_beta   90.00
_cell.angle_gamma   90.00
#
_symmetry.space_group_name_H-M   'P 1'
#
loop_
_entity.id
_entity.type
_entity.pdbx_description
1 polymer ?
#
loop_
_entity_poly.entity_id
_entity_poly.type
_entity_poly.pdbx_seq_one_letter_code
_entity_poly.pdbx_strand_id
1 'polypeptide(L)'
;MTTFRRWCGLWLGLLALAPALAGTPAPLPADAQVDGLRYAQLTAAWWQWALTVPVPPYLDPDGRFCGEGQRGSVWFLAGTAGGAPVNRRCEVPEGKYLLLPIINMYHASRYVENGQVLPMKACTEVRERAALNNDHLQSAEVLVDGARLPGIRQYRVASGCFDLHPETASQPGQVRTLAASDGYWLLLPPLPKGRHTISVGANYGKPGAAYGRMVQSFAYELWIGGKPRWAFAPAASASRRTEPAG
;
A
#
# COMPACT_ATOMS: atom_id res chain seq x y z
N MET A 1 -58.27 -25.08 46.78
CA MET A 1 -57.36 -23.96 46.45
C MET A 1 -55.98 -24.42 46.90
N THR A 2 -54.96 -24.65 46.09
CA THR A 2 -54.54 -24.08 44.79
C THR A 2 -53.49 -25.03 44.19
N THR A 3 -53.66 -25.40 42.93
CA THR A 3 -52.78 -26.26 42.14
C THR A 3 -51.62 -25.45 41.54
N PHE A 4 -50.37 -25.85 41.78
CA PHE A 4 -49.19 -25.27 41.13
C PHE A 4 -48.80 -26.10 39.90
N ARG A 5 -49.01 -25.53 38.71
CA ARG A 5 -48.75 -26.15 37.41
C ARG A 5 -47.35 -25.71 36.93
N ARG A 6 -46.37 -26.62 36.94
CA ARG A 6 -45.02 -26.38 36.41
C ARG A 6 -45.06 -26.31 34.88
N TRP A 7 -44.60 -25.20 34.31
CA TRP A 7 -44.38 -25.04 32.87
C TRP A 7 -42.92 -25.39 32.55
N CYS A 8 -42.70 -26.44 31.75
CA CYS A 8 -41.42 -26.72 31.09
C CYS A 8 -41.28 -25.80 29.87
N GLY A 9 -40.46 -24.76 29.97
CA GLY A 9 -40.03 -23.99 28.82
C GLY A 9 -38.82 -24.65 28.16
N LEU A 10 -39.02 -25.23 26.98
CA LEU A 10 -37.95 -25.66 26.07
C LEU A 10 -37.27 -24.41 25.49
N TRP A 11 -36.06 -24.12 25.97
CA TRP A 11 -35.19 -23.12 25.37
C TRP A 11 -34.47 -23.73 24.16
N LEU A 12 -35.00 -23.48 22.96
CA LEU A 12 -34.27 -23.68 21.70
C LEU A 12 -33.20 -22.58 21.61
N GLY A 13 -31.99 -22.88 22.08
CA GLY A 13 -30.84 -22.02 21.89
C GLY A 13 -30.49 -21.92 20.40
N LEU A 14 -30.72 -20.77 19.78
CA LEU A 14 -30.08 -20.42 18.52
C LEU A 14 -28.56 -20.38 18.78
N LEU A 15 -27.82 -21.34 18.23
CA LEU A 15 -26.37 -21.18 18.04
C LEU A 15 -26.17 -20.06 17.02
N ALA A 16 -25.90 -18.85 17.51
CA ALA A 16 -25.30 -17.81 16.70
C ALA A 16 -23.89 -18.28 16.30
N LEU A 17 -23.70 -18.64 15.03
CA LEU A 17 -22.35 -18.75 14.48
C LEU A 17 -21.73 -17.35 14.52
N ALA A 18 -20.90 -17.10 15.52
CA ALA A 18 -19.99 -15.96 15.49
C ALA A 18 -19.06 -16.16 14.27
N PRO A 19 -18.94 -15.18 13.35
CA PRO A 19 -17.93 -15.26 12.31
C PRO A 19 -16.57 -15.35 13.01
N ALA A 20 -15.79 -16.38 12.68
CA ALA A 20 -14.40 -16.45 13.11
C ALA A 20 -13.71 -15.19 12.59
N LEU A 21 -13.30 -14.29 13.49
CA LEU A 21 -12.36 -13.23 13.14
C LEU A 21 -11.08 -13.93 12.71
N ALA A 22 -10.88 -14.07 11.40
CA ALA A 22 -9.54 -14.30 10.86
C ALA A 22 -8.66 -13.21 11.48
N GLY A 23 -7.63 -13.62 12.22
CA GLY A 23 -6.78 -12.68 12.95
C GLY A 23 -6.23 -11.62 12.01
N THR A 24 -6.15 -10.37 12.49
CA THR A 24 -5.58 -9.26 11.72
C THR A 24 -4.18 -9.66 11.22
N PRO A 25 -3.89 -9.55 9.91
CA PRO A 25 -2.59 -9.93 9.39
C PRO A 25 -1.52 -9.04 10.04
N ALA A 26 -0.63 -9.66 10.82
CA ALA A 26 0.51 -8.97 11.40
C ALA A 26 1.56 -8.72 10.31
N PRO A 27 2.14 -7.50 10.22
CA PRO A 27 3.26 -7.26 9.32
C PRO A 27 4.44 -8.18 9.65
N LEU A 28 5.14 -8.62 8.61
CA LEU A 28 6.34 -9.43 8.74
C LEU A 28 7.40 -8.68 9.57
N PRO A 29 8.20 -9.38 10.40
CA PRO A 29 9.29 -8.78 11.17
C PRO A 29 10.25 -7.95 10.30
N ALA A 30 10.92 -6.95 10.89
CA ALA A 30 11.78 -6.01 10.15
C ALA A 30 12.98 -6.68 9.43
N ASP A 31 13.40 -7.86 9.87
CA ASP A 31 14.47 -8.67 9.28
C ASP A 31 13.97 -9.74 8.29
N ALA A 32 12.66 -9.83 8.09
CA ALA A 32 12.05 -10.79 7.18
C ALA A 32 12.53 -10.62 5.74
N GLN A 33 12.47 -11.74 5.01
CA GLN A 33 12.86 -11.82 3.61
C GLN A 33 11.79 -12.53 2.80
N VAL A 34 11.54 -12.02 1.60
CA VAL A 34 10.70 -12.68 0.59
C VAL A 34 11.51 -12.74 -0.69
N ASP A 35 11.62 -13.92 -1.29
CA ASP A 35 12.50 -14.19 -2.45
C ASP A 35 13.97 -13.74 -2.22
N GLY A 36 14.45 -13.85 -0.97
CA GLY A 36 15.80 -13.42 -0.58
C GLY A 36 16.00 -11.91 -0.46
N LEU A 37 14.94 -11.11 -0.60
CA LEU A 37 14.98 -9.66 -0.48
C LEU A 37 14.46 -9.20 0.89
N ARG A 38 15.25 -8.38 1.58
CA ARG A 38 14.88 -7.65 2.81
C ARG A 38 14.11 -6.38 2.45
N TYR A 39 13.46 -5.77 3.44
CA TYR A 39 12.78 -4.46 3.31
C TYR A 39 13.59 -3.40 2.55
N ALA A 40 14.87 -3.25 2.85
CA ALA A 40 15.73 -2.26 2.18
C ALA A 40 15.80 -2.48 0.66
N GLN A 41 15.87 -3.74 0.21
CA GLN A 41 15.91 -4.09 -1.21
C GLN A 41 14.51 -3.99 -1.83
N LEU A 42 13.47 -4.39 -1.11
CA LEU A 42 12.08 -4.30 -1.58
C LEU A 42 11.65 -2.83 -1.80
N THR A 43 12.04 -1.92 -0.91
CA THR A 43 11.73 -0.48 -1.05
C THR A 43 12.51 0.19 -2.18
N ALA A 44 13.73 -0.28 -2.47
CA ALA A 44 14.46 0.13 -3.68
C ALA A 44 13.78 -0.38 -4.95
N ALA A 45 13.42 -1.68 -4.98
CA ALA A 45 12.70 -2.31 -6.08
C ALA A 45 11.35 -1.63 -6.36
N TRP A 46 10.66 -1.18 -5.30
CA TRP A 46 9.42 -0.41 -5.44
C TRP A 46 9.63 0.87 -6.26
N TRP A 47 10.69 1.65 -5.98
CA TRP A 47 10.98 2.88 -6.72
C TRP A 47 11.45 2.62 -8.16
N GLN A 48 12.17 1.52 -8.39
CA GLN A 48 12.54 1.07 -9.73
C GLN A 48 11.29 0.70 -10.55
N TRP A 49 10.32 0.02 -9.95
CA TRP A 49 9.04 -0.31 -10.58
C TRP A 49 8.16 0.93 -10.80
N ALA A 50 7.95 1.75 -9.77
CA ALA A 50 7.02 2.87 -9.80
C ALA A 50 7.37 3.95 -10.83
N LEU A 51 8.64 4.00 -11.28
CA LEU A 51 9.13 4.94 -12.28
C LEU A 51 9.32 4.33 -13.67
N THR A 52 9.06 3.03 -13.85
CA THR A 52 9.13 2.36 -15.16
C THR A 52 7.76 2.09 -15.77
N VAL A 53 6.70 2.06 -14.96
CA VAL A 53 5.32 1.93 -15.45
C VAL A 53 4.83 3.22 -16.13
N PRO A 54 3.92 3.14 -17.12
CA PRO A 54 3.44 4.31 -17.88
C PRO A 54 2.76 5.38 -17.03
N VAL A 55 2.04 4.97 -15.97
CA VAL A 55 1.40 5.86 -15.01
C VAL A 55 2.02 5.58 -13.65
N PRO A 56 2.73 6.53 -13.03
CA PRO A 56 3.26 6.34 -11.69
C PRO A 56 2.15 5.94 -10.72
N PRO A 57 2.30 4.85 -9.97
CA PRO A 57 1.20 4.22 -9.24
C PRO A 57 0.69 5.10 -8.07
N TYR A 58 1.52 6.03 -7.59
CA TYR A 58 1.13 7.04 -6.60
C TYR A 58 0.31 8.21 -7.18
N LEU A 59 0.19 8.28 -8.51
CA LEU A 59 -0.69 9.21 -9.24
C LEU A 59 -1.96 8.52 -9.78
N ASP A 60 -2.06 7.19 -9.71
CA ASP A 60 -3.29 6.47 -10.06
C ASP A 60 -4.42 6.89 -9.11
N PRO A 61 -5.52 7.48 -9.60
CA PRO A 61 -6.58 7.99 -8.74
C PRO A 61 -7.51 6.89 -8.20
N ASP A 62 -7.60 5.73 -8.86
CA ASP A 62 -8.62 4.72 -8.55
C ASP A 62 -8.15 3.26 -8.57
N GLY A 63 -6.87 3.01 -8.86
CA GLY A 63 -6.25 1.68 -8.77
C GLY A 63 -6.37 0.85 -10.05
N ARG A 64 -6.92 1.41 -11.15
CA ARG A 64 -7.07 0.69 -12.42
C ARG A 64 -5.75 0.20 -13.01
N PHE A 65 -4.62 0.77 -12.62
CA PHE A 65 -3.28 0.39 -13.08
C PHE A 65 -2.48 -0.40 -12.05
N CYS A 66 -3.08 -0.87 -10.95
CA CYS A 66 -2.33 -1.44 -9.83
C CYS A 66 -1.55 -2.74 -10.18
N GLY A 67 -1.96 -3.44 -11.24
CA GLY A 67 -1.30 -4.65 -11.74
C GLY A 67 -0.21 -4.40 -12.79
N GLU A 68 -0.06 -3.15 -13.25
CA GLU A 68 0.88 -2.81 -14.31
C GLU A 68 2.33 -3.09 -13.88
N GLY A 69 3.08 -3.84 -14.69
CA GLY A 69 4.49 -4.15 -14.42
C GLY A 69 4.79 -5.00 -13.16
N GLN A 70 3.78 -5.51 -12.45
CA GLN A 70 3.98 -6.31 -11.23
C GLN A 70 4.52 -7.72 -11.55
N ARG A 71 5.50 -8.20 -10.75
CA ARG A 71 6.16 -9.52 -10.94
C ARG A 71 6.64 -10.07 -9.59
N GLY A 72 6.99 -11.36 -9.53
CA GLY A 72 7.58 -11.99 -8.34
C GLY A 72 6.56 -12.29 -7.22
N SER A 73 7.02 -12.67 -6.03
CA SER A 73 6.14 -13.03 -4.89
C SER A 73 5.59 -11.83 -4.13
N VAL A 74 6.16 -10.63 -4.32
CA VAL A 74 5.73 -9.39 -3.66
C VAL A 74 4.92 -8.54 -4.64
N TRP A 75 3.74 -8.10 -4.20
CA TRP A 75 2.89 -7.15 -4.89
C TRP A 75 3.06 -5.76 -4.27
N PHE A 76 3.40 -4.79 -5.10
CA PHE A 76 3.64 -3.42 -4.67
C PHE A 76 2.33 -2.61 -4.64
N LEU A 77 1.91 -2.16 -3.46
CA LEU A 77 0.85 -1.16 -3.32
C LEU A 77 1.46 0.25 -3.36
N ALA A 78 0.64 1.28 -3.54
CA ALA A 78 1.12 2.65 -3.67
C ALA A 78 0.41 3.62 -2.73
N GLY A 79 1.17 4.60 -2.24
CA GLY A 79 0.62 5.73 -1.50
C GLY A 79 0.10 6.81 -2.44
N THR A 80 0.27 8.07 -2.06
CA THR A 80 -0.05 9.25 -2.86
C THR A 80 1.13 10.21 -2.91
N ALA A 81 1.10 11.17 -3.83
CA ALA A 81 1.99 12.34 -3.79
C ALA A 81 1.59 13.37 -2.70
N GLY A 82 0.64 13.04 -1.82
CA GLY A 82 0.01 13.95 -0.86
C GLY A 82 -1.34 14.45 -1.36
N GLY A 83 -1.95 15.38 -0.62
CA GLY A 83 -3.18 16.04 -1.02
C GLY A 83 -4.45 15.30 -0.60
N ALA A 84 -5.49 15.33 -1.45
CA ALA A 84 -6.79 14.77 -1.14
C ALA A 84 -6.74 13.24 -0.99
N PRO A 85 -7.56 12.64 -0.10
CA PRO A 85 -7.63 11.20 0.04
C PRO A 85 -8.05 10.49 -1.26
N VAL A 86 -7.42 9.36 -1.56
CA VAL A 86 -7.77 8.51 -2.72
C VAL A 86 -8.25 7.13 -2.27
N ASN A 87 -9.22 6.59 -3.00
CA ASN A 87 -9.75 5.24 -2.78
C ASN A 87 -9.50 4.41 -4.04
N ARG A 88 -8.69 3.35 -3.90
CA ARG A 88 -8.30 2.50 -5.01
C ARG A 88 -8.94 1.13 -4.94
N ARG A 89 -9.26 0.55 -6.10
CA ARG A 89 -9.68 -0.84 -6.22
C ARG A 89 -8.62 -1.59 -6.98
N CYS A 90 -8.13 -2.69 -6.40
CA CYS A 90 -7.05 -3.47 -7.00
C CYS A 90 -7.34 -4.96 -6.93
N GLU A 91 -7.07 -5.66 -8.03
CA GLU A 91 -7.10 -7.12 -8.07
C GLU A 91 -5.68 -7.64 -7.87
N VAL A 92 -5.50 -8.54 -6.91
CA VAL A 92 -4.20 -9.09 -6.54
C VAL A 92 -4.27 -10.61 -6.66
N PRO A 93 -3.29 -11.27 -7.31
CA PRO A 93 -3.23 -12.73 -7.32
C PRO A 93 -3.12 -13.32 -5.91
N GLU A 94 -3.61 -14.54 -5.72
CA GLU A 94 -3.46 -15.25 -4.44
C GLU A 94 -1.98 -15.49 -4.11
N GLY A 95 -1.65 -15.57 -2.82
CA GLY A 95 -0.29 -15.90 -2.37
C GLY A 95 0.75 -14.78 -2.46
N LYS A 96 0.35 -13.56 -2.83
CA LYS A 96 1.28 -12.40 -2.88
C LYS A 96 1.47 -11.77 -1.52
N TYR A 97 2.72 -11.55 -1.12
CA TYR A 97 3.05 -10.63 -0.04
C TYR A 97 2.77 -9.19 -0.50
N LEU A 98 2.33 -8.30 0.38
CA LEU A 98 2.01 -6.92 0.01
C LEU A 98 3.04 -5.96 0.60
N LEU A 99 3.81 -5.27 -0.24
CA LEU A 99 4.63 -4.15 0.22
C LEU A 99 3.79 -2.87 0.16
N LEU A 100 3.53 -2.30 1.33
CA LEU A 100 2.67 -1.14 1.53
C LEU A 100 3.51 0.06 2.00
N PRO A 101 3.69 1.11 1.18
CA PRO A 101 4.20 2.39 1.67
C PRO A 101 3.19 3.01 2.64
N ILE A 102 3.63 3.46 3.80
CA ILE A 102 2.79 4.21 4.76
C ILE A 102 2.97 5.71 4.57
N ILE A 103 4.24 6.12 4.49
CA ILE A 103 4.72 7.43 4.09
C ILE A 103 6.23 7.30 3.88
N ASN A 104 6.76 7.86 2.81
CA ASN A 104 8.19 7.77 2.52
C ASN A 104 8.66 8.94 1.66
N MET A 105 9.97 9.01 1.47
CA MET A 105 10.64 9.93 0.58
C MET A 105 11.72 9.19 -0.18
N TYR A 106 11.99 9.62 -1.39
CA TYR A 106 13.19 9.24 -2.11
C TYR A 106 13.92 10.48 -2.59
N HIS A 107 15.22 10.32 -2.78
CA HIS A 107 16.03 11.29 -3.48
C HIS A 107 16.87 10.56 -4.52
N ALA A 108 17.03 11.18 -5.68
CA ALA A 108 17.82 10.64 -6.77
C ALA A 108 18.80 11.69 -7.27
N SER A 109 20.01 11.24 -7.56
CA SER A 109 21.09 12.03 -8.15
C SER A 109 21.29 11.58 -9.59
N ARG A 110 20.63 12.28 -10.51
CA ARG A 110 21.04 12.55 -11.89
C ARG A 110 20.66 14.01 -12.12
N TYR A 111 21.61 14.94 -12.10
CA TYR A 111 21.30 16.33 -12.41
C TYR A 111 21.96 16.68 -13.74
N VAL A 112 21.13 16.96 -14.74
CA VAL A 112 21.56 17.50 -16.04
C VAL A 112 21.16 18.97 -16.05
N GLU A 113 22.16 19.85 -16.09
CA GLU A 113 21.95 21.29 -16.27
C GLU A 113 22.58 21.69 -17.61
N ASN A 114 21.82 22.36 -18.47
CA ASN A 114 22.28 22.79 -19.79
C ASN A 114 22.90 21.66 -20.64
N GLY A 115 22.37 20.44 -20.52
CA GLY A 115 22.86 19.27 -21.27
C GLY A 115 24.15 18.66 -20.71
N GLN A 116 24.69 19.17 -19.59
CA GLN A 116 25.86 18.61 -18.92
C GLN A 116 25.46 17.75 -17.73
N VAL A 117 26.05 16.56 -17.65
CA VAL A 117 25.91 15.64 -16.52
C VAL A 117 26.74 16.18 -15.36
N LEU A 118 26.10 16.68 -14.30
CA LEU A 118 26.81 17.10 -13.10
C LEU A 118 27.39 15.90 -12.32
N PRO A 119 28.41 16.11 -11.47
CA PRO A 119 28.97 15.06 -10.64
C PRO A 119 27.89 14.34 -9.84
N MET A 120 27.93 13.01 -9.86
CA MET A 120 27.04 12.18 -9.04
C MET A 120 27.29 12.54 -7.56
N LYS A 121 26.23 12.90 -6.84
CA LYS A 121 26.31 13.16 -5.41
C LYS A 121 26.79 11.91 -4.67
N ALA A 122 27.54 12.10 -3.60
CA ALA A 122 27.93 11.01 -2.72
C ALA A 122 26.68 10.30 -2.18
N CYS A 123 26.75 8.97 -2.04
CA CYS A 123 25.64 8.17 -1.51
C CYS A 123 25.11 8.72 -0.17
N THR A 124 26.01 9.21 0.69
CA THR A 124 25.68 9.85 1.97
C THR A 124 24.70 11.02 1.78
N GLU A 125 24.95 11.94 0.86
CA GLU A 125 24.07 13.10 0.63
C GLU A 125 22.69 12.67 0.12
N VAL A 126 22.64 11.71 -0.81
CA VAL A 126 21.37 11.20 -1.35
C VAL A 126 20.52 10.55 -0.24
N ARG A 127 21.16 9.78 0.64
CA ARG A 127 20.50 9.14 1.80
C ARG A 127 20.03 10.17 2.82
N GLU A 128 20.85 11.15 3.17
CA GLU A 128 20.48 12.22 4.10
C GLU A 128 19.24 12.96 3.60
N ARG A 129 19.20 13.30 2.30
CA ARG A 129 18.04 13.96 1.69
C ARG A 129 16.77 13.11 1.73
N ALA A 130 16.86 11.81 1.49
CA ALA A 130 15.72 10.91 1.62
C ALA A 130 15.23 10.79 3.07
N ALA A 131 16.12 10.83 4.06
CA ALA A 131 15.77 10.73 5.47
C ALA A 131 15.11 12.00 6.05
N LEU A 132 15.36 13.17 5.44
CA LEU A 132 15.03 14.50 6.00
C LEU A 132 13.64 14.62 6.63
N ASN A 133 12.58 14.16 5.97
CA ASN A 133 11.21 14.29 6.50
C ASN A 133 10.83 13.11 7.41
N ASN A 134 11.39 11.93 7.16
CA ASN A 134 11.09 10.71 7.89
C ASN A 134 11.59 10.73 9.34
N ASP A 135 12.61 11.55 9.65
CA ASP A 135 13.01 11.85 11.03
C ASP A 135 11.92 12.57 11.85
N HIS A 136 10.90 13.11 11.18
CA HIS A 136 9.86 13.94 11.79
C HIS A 136 8.44 13.38 11.56
N LEU A 137 8.29 12.05 11.55
CA LEU A 137 6.97 11.41 11.51
C LEU A 137 6.12 11.83 12.73
N GLN A 138 5.01 12.52 12.48
CA GLN A 138 4.07 12.94 13.53
C GLN A 138 3.05 11.85 13.86
N SER A 139 2.35 11.35 12.85
CA SER A 139 1.38 10.26 13.01
C SER A 139 1.50 9.27 11.86
N ALA A 140 1.16 8.02 12.15
CA ALA A 140 1.02 6.96 11.18
C ALA A 140 0.02 5.92 11.71
N GLU A 141 -0.98 5.63 10.90
CA GLU A 141 -2.08 4.74 11.20
C GLU A 141 -2.35 3.85 10.00
N VAL A 142 -2.46 2.55 10.25
CA VAL A 142 -2.84 1.56 9.23
C VAL A 142 -3.95 0.69 9.78
N LEU A 143 -5.02 0.53 9.00
CA LEU A 143 -6.10 -0.40 9.29
C LEU A 143 -6.15 -1.44 8.18
N VAL A 144 -6.25 -2.72 8.55
CA VAL A 144 -6.54 -3.83 7.65
C VAL A 144 -7.83 -4.47 8.11
N ASP A 145 -8.84 -4.49 7.23
CA ASP A 145 -10.19 -4.98 7.54
C ASP A 145 -10.78 -4.35 8.81
N GLY A 146 -10.54 -3.04 8.98
CA GLY A 146 -10.97 -2.26 10.14
C GLY A 146 -10.12 -2.47 11.40
N ALA A 147 -9.21 -3.44 11.43
CA ALA A 147 -8.33 -3.66 12.56
C ALA A 147 -7.04 -2.84 12.45
N ARG A 148 -6.75 -2.07 13.49
CA ARG A 148 -5.58 -1.19 13.57
C ARG A 148 -4.29 -2.00 13.79
N LEU A 149 -3.29 -1.78 12.95
CA LEU A 149 -1.96 -2.36 13.11
C LEU A 149 -1.11 -1.54 14.11
N PRO A 150 -0.53 -2.16 15.15
CA PRO A 150 0.31 -1.47 16.12
C PRO A 150 1.75 -1.31 15.60
N GLY A 151 2.54 -0.49 16.30
CA GLY A 151 4.00 -0.49 16.16
C GLY A 151 4.54 0.07 14.84
N ILE A 152 3.76 0.82 14.07
CA ILE A 152 4.14 1.32 12.74
C ILE A 152 5.53 1.98 12.69
N ARG A 153 5.92 2.69 13.76
CA ARG A 153 7.22 3.37 13.87
C ARG A 153 8.43 2.42 13.82
N GLN A 154 8.27 1.14 14.16
CA GLN A 154 9.36 0.16 14.12
C GLN A 154 9.71 -0.27 12.69
N TYR A 155 8.87 0.06 11.72
CA TYR A 155 9.04 -0.30 10.31
C TYR A 155 9.58 0.85 9.46
N ARG A 156 10.47 1.67 10.04
CA ARG A 156 11.25 2.63 9.27
C ARG A 156 12.36 1.89 8.51
N VAL A 157 12.44 2.12 7.22
CA VAL A 157 13.35 1.43 6.29
C VAL A 157 14.14 2.48 5.52
N ALA A 158 15.47 2.44 5.67
CA ALA A 158 16.38 3.11 4.75
C ALA A 158 16.89 2.07 3.75
N SER A 159 16.74 2.32 2.44
CA SER A 159 17.12 1.36 1.40
C SER A 159 18.63 1.19 1.23
N GLY A 160 19.43 2.12 1.73
CA GLY A 160 20.78 2.35 1.20
C GLY A 160 20.70 3.00 -0.20
N CYS A 161 21.84 3.14 -0.87
CA CYS A 161 21.82 3.63 -2.25
C CYS A 161 21.66 2.50 -3.25
N PHE A 162 20.88 2.75 -4.29
CA PHE A 162 20.61 1.82 -5.38
C PHE A 162 20.66 2.56 -6.73
N ASP A 163 20.80 1.79 -7.81
CA ASP A 163 20.61 2.32 -9.16
C ASP A 163 19.12 2.42 -9.46
N LEU A 164 18.63 3.59 -9.84
CA LEU A 164 17.20 3.77 -10.15
C LEU A 164 16.79 3.06 -11.44
N HIS A 165 17.72 2.82 -12.36
CA HIS A 165 17.46 2.18 -13.65
C HIS A 165 18.45 1.04 -13.91
N PRO A 166 18.38 -0.04 -13.11
CA PRO A 166 19.37 -1.12 -13.18
C PRO A 166 19.37 -1.83 -14.53
N GLU A 167 18.21 -1.92 -15.21
CA GLU A 167 18.09 -2.61 -16.50
C GLU A 167 18.85 -1.90 -17.62
N THR A 168 19.01 -0.58 -17.52
CA THR A 168 19.68 0.22 -18.56
C THR A 168 21.09 0.64 -18.12
N ALA A 169 21.48 0.38 -16.88
CA ALA A 169 22.77 0.77 -16.31
C ALA A 169 24.00 0.23 -17.07
N SER A 170 23.85 -0.89 -17.80
CA SER A 170 24.92 -1.50 -18.60
C SER A 170 25.00 -0.99 -20.05
N GLN A 171 24.09 -0.10 -20.47
CA GLN A 171 24.10 0.42 -21.84
C GLN A 171 25.22 1.46 -22.03
N PRO A 172 26.00 1.38 -23.13
CA PRO A 172 27.06 2.35 -23.42
C PRO A 172 26.53 3.80 -23.42
N GLY A 173 27.25 4.69 -22.75
CA GLY A 173 26.90 6.11 -22.67
C GLY A 173 25.81 6.47 -21.66
N GLN A 174 25.22 5.49 -20.96
CA GLN A 174 24.20 5.78 -19.96
C GLN A 174 24.81 6.09 -18.60
N VAL A 175 24.54 7.30 -18.11
CA VAL A 175 24.92 7.73 -16.75
C VAL A 175 24.05 6.98 -15.75
N ARG A 176 24.57 6.45 -14.65
CA ARG A 176 23.75 5.80 -13.61
C ARG A 176 22.94 6.82 -12.80
N THR A 177 21.74 6.48 -12.31
CA THR A 177 21.06 7.30 -11.29
C THR A 177 21.28 6.69 -9.94
N LEU A 178 22.07 7.34 -9.10
CA LEU A 178 22.15 6.94 -7.71
C LEU A 178 20.94 7.48 -6.94
N ALA A 179 20.13 6.59 -6.39
CA ALA A 179 18.96 6.95 -5.58
C ALA A 179 19.02 6.33 -4.19
N ALA A 180 18.29 6.92 -3.25
CA ALA A 180 18.02 6.35 -1.94
C ALA A 180 16.58 6.65 -1.54
N SER A 181 15.99 5.74 -0.77
CA SER A 181 14.65 5.85 -0.19
C SER A 181 14.76 5.71 1.33
N ASP A 182 13.94 6.47 2.04
CA ASP A 182 13.72 6.33 3.47
C ASP A 182 12.22 6.49 3.74
N GLY A 183 11.67 5.68 4.62
CA GLY A 183 10.35 5.91 5.16
C GLY A 183 9.77 4.71 5.88
N TYR A 184 8.46 4.76 6.09
CA TYR A 184 7.73 3.74 6.82
C TYR A 184 6.98 2.83 5.85
N TRP A 185 7.24 1.53 5.96
CA TRP A 185 6.76 0.52 5.01
C TRP A 185 6.33 -0.73 5.75
N LEU A 186 5.22 -1.35 5.37
CA LEU A 186 4.84 -2.67 5.87
C LEU A 186 4.98 -3.71 4.77
N LEU A 187 5.47 -4.89 5.13
CA LEU A 187 5.34 -6.09 4.34
C LEU A 187 4.29 -6.97 5.00
N LEU A 188 3.14 -7.11 4.38
CA LEU A 188 2.06 -7.95 4.89
C LEU A 188 2.17 -9.36 4.31
N PRO A 189 1.83 -10.40 5.08
CA PRO A 189 1.72 -11.76 4.55
C PRO A 189 0.60 -11.81 3.50
N PRO A 190 0.56 -12.86 2.66
CA PRO A 190 -0.54 -13.07 1.74
C PRO A 190 -1.87 -13.05 2.48
N LEU A 191 -2.78 -12.20 2.00
CA LEU A 191 -4.13 -12.14 2.51
C LEU A 191 -4.92 -13.36 1.99
N PRO A 192 -5.92 -13.84 2.75
CA PRO A 192 -6.84 -14.85 2.25
C PRO A 192 -7.53 -14.42 0.94
N LYS A 193 -8.00 -15.40 0.16
CA LYS A 193 -8.83 -15.12 -1.01
C LYS A 193 -10.09 -14.36 -0.58
N GLY A 194 -10.43 -13.30 -1.32
CA GLY A 194 -11.63 -12.50 -1.05
C GLY A 194 -11.38 -11.00 -1.08
N ARG A 195 -12.34 -10.26 -0.51
CA ARG A 195 -12.31 -8.80 -0.46
C ARG A 195 -11.72 -8.34 0.86
N HIS A 196 -10.69 -7.49 0.78
CA HIS A 196 -10.01 -6.89 1.91
C HIS A 196 -9.96 -5.37 1.78
N THR A 197 -9.87 -4.69 2.91
CA THR A 197 -9.69 -3.23 2.96
C THR A 197 -8.40 -2.87 3.66
N ILE A 198 -7.67 -1.91 3.10
CA ILE A 198 -6.50 -1.31 3.74
C ILE A 198 -6.73 0.20 3.75
N SER A 199 -6.54 0.86 4.89
CA SER A 199 -6.57 2.32 5.01
C SER A 199 -5.31 2.81 5.68
N VAL A 200 -4.71 3.86 5.14
CA VAL A 200 -3.47 4.46 5.63
C VAL A 200 -3.68 5.96 5.83
N GLY A 201 -3.28 6.44 7.00
CA GLY A 201 -3.16 7.87 7.30
C GLY A 201 -1.81 8.15 7.95
N ALA A 202 -1.02 9.07 7.42
CA ALA A 202 0.28 9.43 7.98
C ALA A 202 0.66 10.87 7.63
N ASN A 203 1.47 11.51 8.47
CA ASN A 203 1.95 12.86 8.19
C ASN A 203 3.28 13.20 8.86
N TYR A 204 4.00 14.15 8.25
CA TYR A 204 5.21 14.74 8.82
C TYR A 204 4.95 16.03 9.58
N GLY A 205 5.93 16.39 10.42
CA GLY A 205 5.93 17.58 11.26
C GLY A 205 7.16 18.46 11.13
N LYS A 206 7.66 18.65 9.92
CA LYS A 206 8.88 19.41 9.65
C LYS A 206 8.57 20.74 8.93
N PRO A 207 8.24 21.83 9.65
CA PRO A 207 8.03 23.12 9.01
C PRO A 207 9.30 23.59 8.29
N GLY A 208 9.15 24.30 7.17
CA GLY A 208 10.27 24.87 6.40
C GLY A 208 11.00 23.91 5.47
N ALA A 209 10.74 22.60 5.53
CA ALA A 209 11.27 21.63 4.57
C ALA A 209 10.26 21.34 3.45
N ALA A 210 10.76 21.09 2.23
CA ALA A 210 9.94 20.60 1.14
C ALA A 210 9.24 19.30 1.55
N TYR A 211 7.92 19.20 1.34
CA TYR A 211 7.07 18.11 1.80
C TYR A 211 7.08 17.85 3.32
N GLY A 212 7.67 18.73 4.13
CA GLY A 212 7.78 18.52 5.57
C GLY A 212 6.45 18.61 6.34
N ARG A 213 5.38 19.05 5.67
CA ARG A 213 3.98 19.00 6.16
C ARG A 213 3.11 18.06 5.32
N MET A 214 3.72 17.14 4.56
CA MET A 214 2.96 16.19 3.75
C MET A 214 2.03 15.36 4.64
N VAL A 215 0.80 15.23 4.16
CA VAL A 215 -0.21 14.32 4.69
C VAL A 215 -0.49 13.30 3.60
N GLN A 216 -0.45 12.03 3.97
CA GLN A 216 -0.81 10.91 3.15
C GLN A 216 -2.07 10.29 3.74
N SER A 217 -3.11 10.15 2.91
CA SER A 217 -4.36 9.50 3.27
C SER A 217 -4.84 8.74 2.06
N PHE A 218 -4.95 7.42 2.15
CA PHE A 218 -5.47 6.61 1.04
C PHE A 218 -6.05 5.30 1.56
N ALA A 219 -6.93 4.70 0.77
CA ALA A 219 -7.45 3.38 1.03
C ALA A 219 -7.45 2.51 -0.23
N TYR A 220 -7.40 1.20 0.01
CA TYR A 220 -7.57 0.17 -0.99
C TYR A 220 -8.75 -0.73 -0.63
N GLU A 221 -9.54 -1.09 -1.63
CA GLU A 221 -10.31 -2.33 -1.68
C GLU A 221 -9.52 -3.33 -2.54
N LEU A 222 -9.00 -4.37 -1.91
CA LEU A 222 -8.24 -5.43 -2.56
C LEU A 222 -9.13 -6.64 -2.82
N TRP A 223 -9.02 -7.20 -4.01
CA TRP A 223 -9.69 -8.44 -4.41
C TRP A 223 -8.63 -9.51 -4.65
N ILE A 224 -8.41 -10.33 -3.64
CA ILE A 224 -7.40 -11.39 -3.66
C ILE A 224 -7.96 -12.61 -4.39
N GLY A 225 -7.27 -13.06 -5.42
CA GLY A 225 -7.73 -14.14 -6.31
C GLY A 225 -8.77 -13.67 -7.34
N GLY A 226 -8.85 -12.36 -7.59
CA GLY A 226 -9.75 -11.73 -8.57
C GLY A 226 -11.13 -11.44 -8.01
N LYS A 227 -11.90 -10.61 -8.74
CA LYS A 227 -13.30 -10.33 -8.39
C LYS A 227 -14.17 -11.57 -8.63
N PRO A 228 -15.14 -11.87 -7.74
CA PRO A 228 -16.11 -12.91 -8.01
C PRO A 228 -16.94 -12.54 -9.24
N ARG A 229 -17.26 -13.53 -10.09
CA ARG A 229 -17.90 -13.34 -11.41
C ARG A 229 -19.24 -12.59 -11.39
N TRP A 230 -19.90 -12.44 -10.24
CA TRP A 230 -21.14 -11.67 -10.07
C TRP A 230 -20.93 -10.16 -9.83
N ALA A 231 -19.70 -9.71 -9.55
CA ALA A 231 -19.36 -8.29 -9.41
C ALA A 231 -19.36 -7.52 -10.75
N PHE A 232 -19.66 -8.20 -11.86
CA PHE A 232 -19.79 -7.64 -13.21
C PHE A 232 -21.22 -7.27 -13.61
N ALA A 233 -22.22 -7.44 -12.72
CA ALA A 233 -23.56 -6.96 -13.03
C ALA A 233 -23.56 -5.42 -13.02
N PRO A 234 -23.83 -4.74 -14.15
CA PRO A 234 -24.22 -3.34 -14.09
C PRO A 234 -25.44 -3.26 -13.17
N ALA A 235 -25.53 -2.24 -12.31
CA ALA A 235 -26.76 -1.97 -11.59
C ALA A 235 -27.89 -1.93 -12.63
N ALA A 236 -28.78 -2.93 -12.62
CA ALA A 236 -29.90 -2.97 -13.53
C ALA A 236 -30.64 -1.65 -13.33
N SER A 237 -30.68 -0.82 -14.37
CA SER A 237 -31.48 0.39 -14.36
C SER A 237 -32.92 -0.06 -14.09
N ALA A 238 -33.47 0.35 -12.96
CA ALA A 238 -34.89 0.18 -12.69
C ALA A 238 -35.63 1.01 -13.74
N SER A 239 -35.99 0.39 -14.87
CA SER A 239 -36.92 0.98 -15.81
C SER A 239 -38.25 1.12 -15.07
N ARG A 240 -38.63 2.37 -14.82
CA ARG A 240 -39.97 2.71 -14.35
C ARG A 240 -40.95 2.15 -15.38
N ARG A 241 -41.73 1.14 -14.98
CA ARG A 241 -42.96 0.78 -15.69
C ARG A 241 -43.88 2.00 -15.58
N THR A 242 -44.09 2.69 -16.69
CA THR A 242 -45.23 3.59 -16.86
C THR A 242 -46.48 2.73 -16.98
N GLU A 243 -47.42 2.88 -16.05
CA GLU A 243 -48.78 2.38 -16.19
C GLU A 243 -49.46 3.02 -17.41
N PRO A 244 -50.34 2.29 -18.13
CA PRO A 244 -51.14 2.89 -19.18
C PRO A 244 -52.26 3.73 -18.55
N ALA A 245 -52.38 4.99 -18.97
CA ALA A 245 -53.57 5.78 -18.72
C ALA A 245 -54.74 5.19 -19.52
N GLY A 246 -55.89 5.06 -18.83
CA GLY A 246 -57.17 4.65 -19.43
C GLY A 246 -57.83 5.74 -20.25
#